data_AF-A0A1F5CVY1-F1
#
_entry.id   AF-A0A1F5CVY1-F1
#
_cell.length_a   1.000
_cell.length_b   1.000
_cell.length_c   1.000
_cell.angle_alpha   90.00
_cell.angle_beta   90.00
_cell.angle_gamma   90.00
#
_symmetry.space_group_name_H-M   'P 1'
#
loop_
_entity.id
_entity.type
_entity.pdbx_description
1 polymer ?
#
loop_
_entity_poly.entity_id
_entity_poly.type
_entity_poly.pdbx_seq_one_letter_code
_entity_poly.pdbx_strand_id
1 'polypeptide(L)' 'MKPPCVIVVQYILPALRVAITRELVETYGFKKSKVADLMGLTPAAITQYINLTRGDNLTVIENSSRVKELVSDLA' A
#
# COMPACT_ATOMS: atom_id res chain seq x y z
N MET A 1 11.17 -22.02 -10.56
CA MET A 1 11.29 -20.90 -9.60
C MET A 1 10.73 -19.64 -10.25
N LYS A 2 9.88 -18.86 -9.57
CA LYS A 2 9.42 -17.58 -10.15
C LYS A 2 10.61 -16.61 -10.20
N PRO A 3 10.83 -15.88 -11.31
CA PRO A 3 11.85 -14.84 -11.36
C PRO A 3 11.60 -13.76 -10.30
N PRO A 4 12.65 -13.13 -9.73
CA PRO A 4 12.50 -12.08 -8.73
C PRO A 4 11.57 -10.95 -9.16
N CYS A 5 11.62 -10.54 -10.43
CA CYS A 5 10.74 -9.49 -10.97
C CYS A 5 9.25 -9.87 -10.89
N VAL A 6 8.91 -11.13 -11.13
CA VAL A 6 7.53 -11.63 -11.02
C VAL A 6 7.07 -11.56 -9.57
N ILE A 7 7.94 -11.88 -8.61
CA ILE A 7 7.63 -11.80 -7.18
C ILE A 7 7.38 -10.34 -6.78
N VAL A 8 8.25 -9.42 -7.20
CA VAL A 8 8.13 -7.99 -6.89
C VAL A 8 6.83 -7.41 -7.43
N VAL A 9 6.53 -7.66 -8.72
CA VAL A 9 5.35 -7.08 -9.39
C VAL A 9 4.04 -7.69 -8.89
N GLN A 10 4.00 -9.00 -8.63
CA GLN A 10 2.76 -9.67 -8.22
C GLN A 10 2.44 -9.52 -6.73
N TYR A 11 3.45 -9.31 -5.87
CA TYR A 11 3.26 -9.39 -4.42
C TYR A 11 3.77 -8.16 -3.68
N ILE A 12 5.01 -7.72 -3.94
CA ILE A 12 5.65 -6.66 -3.13
C ILE A 12 5.06 -5.28 -3.45
N LEU A 13 5.00 -4.90 -4.74
CA LEU A 13 4.45 -3.59 -5.12
C LEU A 13 2.96 -3.43 -4.75
N PRO A 14 2.09 -4.45 -4.95
CA PRO A 14 0.71 -4.38 -4.47
C PRO A 14 0.60 -4.22 -2.95
N ALA A 15 1.37 -4.99 -2.17
CA ALA A 15 1.37 -4.89 -0.71
C ALA A 15 1.85 -3.51 -0.23
N LEU A 16 2.88 -2.94 -0.85
CA LEU A 16 3.38 -1.61 -0.51
C LEU A 16 2.32 -0.52 -0.76
N ARG A 17 1.58 -0.60 -1.87
CA ARG A 17 0.48 0.35 -2.17
C ARG A 17 -0.62 0.31 -1.11
N VAL A 18 -0.95 -0.88 -0.61
CA VAL A 18 -1.90 -1.05 0.49
C VAL A 18 -1.34 -0.43 1.77
N ALA A 19 -0.08 -0.70 2.13
CA ALA A 19 0.55 -0.14 3.33
C ALA A 19 0.52 1.40 3.33
N ILE A 20 0.92 2.04 2.22
CA ILE A 20 0.88 3.51 2.08
C ILE A 20 -0.55 4.04 2.20
N THR A 21 -1.51 3.37 1.54
CA THR A 21 -2.92 3.78 1.59
C THR A 21 -3.48 3.70 3.01
N ARG A 22 -3.18 2.62 3.73
CA ARG A 22 -3.63 2.41 5.11
C ARG A 22 -3.00 3.43 6.03
N GLU A 23 -1.71 3.71 5.90
CA GLU A 23 -1.06 4.74 6.70
C GLU A 23 -1.75 6.11 6.53
N LEU A 24 -1.92 6.56 5.29
CA LEU A 24 -2.54 7.86 5.00
C LEU A 24 -4.00 7.98 5.50
N VAL A 25 -4.77 6.88 5.47
CA VAL A 25 -6.19 6.88 5.86
C VAL A 25 -6.38 6.59 7.34
N GLU A 26 -5.78 5.52 7.86
CA GLU A 26 -5.98 5.01 9.22
C GLU A 26 -5.13 5.79 10.24
N THR A 27 -3.89 6.13 9.90
CA THR A 27 -2.96 6.83 10.81
C THR A 27 -3.11 8.35 10.69
N TYR A 28 -3.09 8.90 9.47
CA TYR A 28 -3.15 10.35 9.23
C TYR A 28 -4.58 10.90 9.04
N GLY A 29 -5.60 10.03 8.95
CA GLY A 29 -7.00 10.44 8.88
C GLY A 29 -7.40 11.12 7.56
N PHE A 30 -6.64 10.96 6.48
CA PHE A 30 -6.99 11.57 5.20
C PHE A 30 -8.22 10.91 4.57
N LYS A 31 -9.06 11.74 3.95
CA LYS A 31 -10.21 11.26 3.16
C LYS A 31 -9.70 10.47 1.95
N LYS A 32 -10.42 9.39 1.60
CA LYS A 32 -10.09 8.53 0.45
C LYS A 32 -9.88 9.28 -0.86
N SER A 33 -10.64 10.36 -1.09
CA SER A 33 -10.48 11.23 -2.27
C SER A 33 -9.13 11.94 -2.28
N LYS A 34 -8.73 12.54 -1.15
CA LYS A 34 -7.41 13.20 -1.00
C LYS A 34 -6.27 12.20 -1.19
N VAL A 35 -6.39 11.00 -0.64
CA VAL A 35 -5.39 9.94 -0.82
C VAL A 35 -5.30 9.51 -2.29
N ALA A 36 -6.43 9.41 -2.99
CA ALA A 36 -6.45 9.12 -4.42
C ALA A 36 -5.69 10.19 -5.22
N ASP A 37 -5.92 11.48 -4.91
CA ASP A 37 -5.22 12.60 -5.55
C ASP A 37 -3.71 12.56 -5.27
N LEU A 38 -3.30 12.33 -4.02
CA LEU A 38 -1.89 12.22 -3.61
C LEU A 38 -1.17 11.06 -4.31
N MET A 39 -1.85 9.93 -4.48
CA MET A 39 -1.28 8.74 -5.11
C MET A 39 -1.40 8.74 -6.65
N GLY A 40 -2.10 9.72 -7.24
CA GLY A 40 -2.40 9.74 -8.68
C GLY A 40 -3.26 8.55 -9.12
N LEU A 41 -4.18 8.11 -8.27
CA LEU A 41 -5.05 6.94 -8.47
C LEU A 41 -6.53 7.33 -8.44
N THR A 42 -7.41 6.39 -8.78
CA THR A 42 -8.85 6.60 -8.66
C THR A 42 -9.33 6.32 -7.22
N PRO A 43 -10.41 6.98 -6.74
CA PRO A 43 -11.02 6.66 -5.45
C PRO A 43 -11.45 5.18 -5.33
N ALA A 44 -11.80 4.55 -6.46
CA ALA A 44 -12.12 3.13 -6.52
C ALA A 44 -10.89 2.25 -6.22
N ALA A 45 -9.71 2.60 -6.72
CA ALA A 45 -8.47 1.88 -6.42
C ALA A 45 -8.12 1.97 -4.93
N ILE A 46 -8.23 3.15 -4.32
CA ILE A 46 -8.04 3.35 -2.88
C ILE A 46 -9.02 2.49 -2.07
N THR A 47 -10.29 2.46 -2.48
CA THR A 47 -11.31 1.62 -1.82
C THR A 47 -10.95 0.13 -1.90
N GLN A 48 -10.46 -0.34 -3.05
CA GLN A 48 -10.01 -1.73 -3.21
C GLN A 48 -8.78 -2.08 -2.37
N TYR A 49 -7.88 -1.13 -2.14
CA TYR A 49 -6.71 -1.32 -1.27
C TYR A 49 -7.11 -1.43 0.20
N ILE A 50 -8.04 -0.59 0.66
CA ILE A 50 -8.58 -0.64 2.03
C ILE A 50 -9.33 -1.97 2.27
N ASN A 51 -10.13 -2.40 1.29
CA ASN A 51 -10.90 -3.64 1.40
C ASN A 51 -10.05 -4.90 1.12
N LEU A 52 -8.72 -4.77 1.06
CA LEU A 52 -7.73 -5.85 0.88
C LEU A 52 -7.92 -6.75 -0.35
N THR A 53 -8.76 -6.36 -1.31
CA THR A 53 -9.09 -7.20 -2.48
C THR A 53 -7.90 -7.35 -3.46
N ARG A 54 -6.81 -6.60 -3.25
CA ARG A 54 -5.60 -6.57 -4.10
C ARG A 54 -4.27 -6.66 -3.33
N GLY A 55 -4.24 -7.19 -2.10
CA GLY A 55 -3.05 -7.10 -1.23
C GLY A 55 -2.86 -8.22 -0.20
N ASP A 56 -3.16 -9.46 -0.56
CA ASP A 56 -3.24 -10.62 0.36
C ASP A 56 -1.89 -11.04 1.02
N ASN A 57 -0.77 -10.40 0.67
CA ASN A 57 0.57 -10.70 1.20
C ASN A 57 1.21 -9.51 1.95
N LEU A 58 0.45 -8.85 2.81
CA LEU A 58 0.92 -7.69 3.59
C LEU A 58 2.02 -8.07 4.62
N THR A 59 2.12 -9.35 4.97
CA THR A 59 3.06 -9.89 5.97
C THR A 59 4.53 -9.58 5.69
N VAL A 60 4.94 -9.48 4.42
CA VAL A 60 6.33 -9.14 4.06
C VAL A 60 6.64 -7.68 4.37
N ILE A 61 5.66 -6.80 4.19
CA ILE A 61 5.80 -5.36 4.46
C ILE A 61 5.72 -5.09 5.96
N GLU A 62 4.77 -5.72 6.65
CA GLU A 62 4.57 -5.55 8.10
C GLU A 62 5.74 -6.05 8.96
N ASN A 63 6.53 -7.00 8.47
CA ASN A 63 7.66 -7.54 9.22
C ASN A 63 8.97 -6.73 9.05
N SER A 64 8.99 -5.73 8.17
CA SER A 64 10.17 -4.90 7.95
C SER A 64 10.03 -3.54 8.64
N SER A 65 10.82 -3.30 9.69
CA SER A 65 10.87 -2.01 10.39
C SER A 65 11.24 -0.86 9.44
N ARG A 66 12.24 -1.08 8.58
CA ARG A 66 12.69 -0.10 7.59
C ARG A 66 11.58 0.32 6.62
N VAL A 67 10.73 -0.61 6.17
CA VAL A 67 9.64 -0.26 5.25
C VAL A 67 8.56 0.53 5.99
N LYS A 68 8.27 0.21 7.25
CA LYS A 68 7.34 0.99 8.07
C LYS A 68 7.81 2.43 8.24
N GLU A 69 9.07 2.63 8.61
CA GLU A 69 9.67 3.97 8.75
C GLU A 69 9.54 4.77 7.44
N LEU A 70 9.94 4.18 6.31
CA LEU A 70 9.83 4.84 5.00
C LEU A 70 8.39 5.17 4.60
N VAL A 71 7.41 4.35 5.01
CA VAL A 71 6.00 4.60 4.71
C VAL A 71 5.45 5.73 5.58
N SER A 72 5.81 5.79 6.87
CA SER A 72 5.42 6.89 7.75
C SER A 72 6.05 8.23 7.34
N ASP A 73 7.26 8.22 6.76
CA ASP A 73 7.92 9.43 6.25
C ASP A 73 7.25 10.03 4.98
N LEU A 74 6.33 9.30 4.32
CA LEU A 74 5.69 9.75 3.07
C LEU A 74 4.51 10.70 3.26
N ALA A 75 4.04 10.88 4.50
CA ALA A 75 2.82 11.62 4.82
C ALA A 75 3.11 13.02 5.37
#